data_AF-A0A962M7B1-F1
#
_entry.id   AF-A0A962M7B1-F1
#
_cell.length_a   1.000
_cell.length_b   1.000
_cell.length_c   1.000
_cell.angle_alpha   90.00
_cell.angle_beta   90.00
_cell.angle_gamma   90.00
#
_symmetry.space_group_name_H-M   'P 1'
#
loop_
_entity.id
_entity.type
_entity.pdbx_description
1 polymer ?
#
loop_
_entity_poly.entity_id
_entity_poly.type
_entity_poly.pdbx_seq_one_letter_code
_entity_poly.pdbx_strand_id
1 'polypeptide(L)'
;MNQLFVKQFNEQSSIHDLHSYSKFKFGSVKQAANMAYELADMIWNHHQALLIANKCVFISSPYNYVQNAASLLTEYVVKFLNSKLYNVSENIIETTLIHRKVSYTADYGNMNKKMREELIEKDDFFINKDFIKNKILFFVDDIFVTGAHERRLQSFLETEQLTNKSFFVYYGLYNGSNELFEGKLNKVIFENMSHMDFYTKAAMNNYKVIVRSIKELLSMEDSKLLQLILSNIMTFNKPYVYNIYYGALGEKYHFIPKYHKNFAVLANIIRHDSLCPND
;
A
#
# COMPACT_ATOMS: atom_id res chain seq x y z
N MET A 1 -0.07 0.18 25.28
CA MET A 1 0.58 1.04 24.27
C MET A 1 -0.41 1.26 23.14
N ASN A 2 -0.52 2.48 22.61
CA ASN A 2 -1.37 2.79 21.47
C ASN A 2 -0.64 2.63 20.13
N GLN A 3 0.67 2.36 20.18
CA GLN A 3 1.52 2.10 19.02
C GLN A 3 2.21 0.75 19.16
N LEU A 4 2.34 0.03 18.04
CA LEU A 4 3.14 -1.19 17.94
C LEU A 4 4.00 -1.16 16.68
N PHE A 5 5.24 -1.65 16.78
CA PHE A 5 6.21 -1.72 15.68
C PHE A 5 6.88 -3.09 15.69
N VAL A 6 6.83 -3.83 14.57
CA VAL A 6 7.48 -5.16 14.47
C VAL A 6 8.98 -5.01 14.33
N LYS A 7 9.40 -4.12 13.43
CA LYS A 7 10.77 -4.06 12.93
C LYS A 7 11.30 -2.64 12.90
N GLN A 8 12.59 -2.48 13.17
CA GLN A 8 13.27 -1.20 13.00
C GLN A 8 14.02 -1.16 11.67
N PHE A 9 13.90 -0.04 10.97
CA PHE A 9 14.61 0.25 9.74
C PHE A 9 15.50 1.47 9.92
N ASN A 10 16.74 1.35 9.47
CA ASN A 10 17.71 2.43 9.40
C ASN A 10 18.79 2.10 8.35
N GLU A 11 19.77 2.97 8.24
CA GLU A 11 20.88 2.86 7.29
C GLU A 11 21.73 1.59 7.48
N GLN A 12 21.63 0.93 8.63
CA GLN A 12 22.34 -0.32 8.97
C GLN A 12 21.48 -1.57 8.80
N SER A 13 20.22 -1.43 8.39
CA SER A 13 19.34 -2.58 8.14
C SER A 13 19.93 -3.53 7.10
N SER A 14 19.74 -4.83 7.31
CA SER A 14 20.28 -5.86 6.43
C SER A 14 19.74 -5.73 5.00
N ILE A 15 20.58 -6.00 4.00
CA ILE A 15 20.17 -5.96 2.58
C ILE A 15 18.98 -6.88 2.30
N HIS A 16 18.89 -8.01 3.02
CA HIS A 16 17.77 -8.94 2.92
C HIS A 16 16.44 -8.29 3.33
N ASP A 17 16.44 -7.54 4.44
CA ASP A 17 15.24 -6.86 4.94
C ASP A 17 14.82 -5.72 4.02
N LEU A 18 15.79 -4.94 3.55
CA LEU A 18 15.58 -3.87 2.59
C LEU A 18 14.93 -4.42 1.29
N HIS A 19 15.47 -5.51 0.75
CA HIS A 19 14.92 -6.16 -0.45
C HIS A 19 13.54 -6.78 -0.21
N SER A 20 13.32 -7.39 0.95
CA SER A 20 12.03 -7.99 1.30
C SER A 20 10.95 -6.92 1.43
N TYR A 21 11.26 -5.81 2.10
CA TYR A 21 10.37 -4.66 2.21
C TYR A 21 10.07 -4.02 0.86
N SER A 22 11.09 -3.79 0.03
CA SER A 22 10.89 -3.22 -1.31
C SER A 22 10.00 -4.12 -2.19
N LYS A 23 10.23 -5.44 -2.21
CA LYS A 23 9.35 -6.39 -2.91
C LYS A 23 7.90 -6.32 -2.40
N PHE A 24 7.70 -6.23 -1.08
CA PHE A 24 6.38 -6.02 -0.48
C PHE A 24 5.75 -4.70 -0.98
N LYS A 25 6.51 -3.60 -1.00
CA LYS A 25 6.05 -2.29 -1.50
C LYS A 25 5.68 -2.27 -2.98
N PHE A 26 6.05 -3.31 -3.72
CA PHE A 26 5.68 -3.58 -5.12
C PHE A 26 4.70 -4.75 -5.29
N GLY A 27 4.04 -5.19 -4.22
CA GLY A 27 2.90 -6.12 -4.30
C GLY A 27 3.27 -7.60 -4.20
N SER A 28 4.46 -7.92 -3.69
CA SER A 28 4.84 -9.32 -3.41
C SER A 28 3.91 -9.93 -2.37
N VAL A 29 3.07 -10.87 -2.81
CA VAL A 29 2.14 -11.61 -1.94
C VAL A 29 2.88 -12.38 -0.85
N LYS A 30 4.00 -13.04 -1.22
CA LYS A 30 4.83 -13.79 -0.26
C LYS A 30 5.37 -12.88 0.84
N GLN A 31 5.90 -11.71 0.48
CA GLN A 31 6.44 -10.79 1.49
C GLN A 31 5.33 -10.15 2.32
N ALA A 32 4.19 -9.79 1.71
CA ALA A 32 3.03 -9.30 2.45
C ALA A 32 2.53 -10.32 3.49
N ALA A 33 2.42 -11.59 3.13
CA ALA A 33 2.02 -12.65 4.05
C ALA A 33 3.03 -12.85 5.19
N ASN A 34 4.34 -12.87 4.90
CA ASN A 34 5.37 -12.99 5.94
C ASN A 34 5.31 -11.82 6.94
N MET A 35 5.27 -10.59 6.43
CA MET A 35 5.21 -9.38 7.26
C MET A 35 3.91 -9.30 8.07
N ALA A 36 2.79 -9.67 7.44
CA ALA A 36 1.50 -9.72 8.11
C ALA A 36 1.45 -10.79 9.21
N TYR A 37 2.13 -11.92 9.04
CA TYR A 37 2.20 -12.95 10.07
C TYR A 37 2.94 -12.43 11.31
N GLU A 38 4.11 -11.79 11.12
CA GLU A 38 4.87 -11.17 12.22
C GLU A 38 4.05 -10.08 12.93
N LEU A 39 3.36 -9.22 12.16
CA LEU A 39 2.52 -8.16 12.71
C LEU A 39 1.28 -8.72 13.43
N ALA A 40 0.61 -9.71 12.88
CA ALA A 40 -0.52 -10.37 13.50
C ALA A 40 -0.12 -11.06 14.82
N ASP A 41 1.03 -11.72 14.86
CA ASP A 41 1.51 -12.34 16.08
C ASP A 41 1.84 -11.30 17.17
N MET A 42 2.50 -10.20 16.80
CA MET A 42 2.76 -9.09 17.71
C MET A 42 1.46 -8.48 18.25
N ILE A 43 0.46 -8.25 17.40
CA ILE A 43 -0.86 -7.73 17.80
C ILE A 43 -1.55 -8.71 18.75
N TRP A 44 -1.53 -10.01 18.43
CA TRP A 44 -2.11 -11.04 19.28
C TRP A 44 -1.49 -11.03 20.68
N ASN A 45 -0.17 -11.03 20.76
CA ASN A 45 0.55 -11.09 22.04
C ASN A 45 0.26 -9.87 22.94
N HIS A 46 0.03 -8.69 22.35
CA HIS A 46 -0.27 -7.47 23.11
C HIS A 46 -1.76 -7.23 23.35
N HIS A 47 -2.65 -7.76 22.51
CA HIS A 47 -4.06 -7.37 22.46
C HIS A 47 -5.05 -8.55 22.39
N GLN A 48 -4.64 -9.80 22.59
CA GLN A 48 -5.54 -10.98 22.52
C GLN A 48 -6.83 -10.82 23.34
N ALA A 49 -6.74 -10.39 24.60
CA ALA A 49 -7.91 -10.25 25.47
C ALA A 49 -8.91 -9.22 24.93
N LEU A 50 -8.39 -8.16 24.31
CA LEU A 50 -9.19 -7.12 23.69
C LEU A 50 -9.87 -7.65 22.41
N LEU A 51 -9.12 -8.34 21.55
CA LEU A 51 -9.65 -8.93 20.31
C LEU A 51 -10.73 -9.99 20.60
N ILE A 52 -10.56 -10.78 21.66
CA ILE A 52 -11.52 -11.79 22.09
C ILE A 52 -12.80 -11.16 22.62
N ALA A 53 -12.70 -10.07 23.39
CA ALA A 53 -13.83 -9.48 24.10
C ALA A 53 -14.60 -8.39 23.33
N ASN A 54 -14.07 -7.88 22.22
CA ASN A 54 -14.63 -6.69 21.55
C ASN A 54 -14.70 -6.85 20.03
N LYS A 55 -15.70 -6.20 19.43
CA LYS A 55 -15.75 -5.99 17.98
C LYS A 55 -14.61 -5.05 17.56
N CYS A 56 -13.79 -5.52 16.64
CA CYS A 56 -12.61 -4.79 16.17
C CYS A 56 -12.69 -4.54 14.67
N VAL A 57 -12.29 -3.34 14.24
CA VAL A 57 -12.20 -2.95 12.84
C VAL A 57 -10.75 -2.62 12.52
N PHE A 58 -10.20 -3.28 11.51
CA PHE A 58 -8.86 -3.02 11.01
C PHE A 58 -8.96 -2.14 9.75
N ILE A 59 -8.22 -1.04 9.76
CA ILE A 59 -8.32 0.04 8.78
C ILE A 59 -6.94 0.26 8.21
N SER A 60 -6.76 0.00 6.92
CA SER A 60 -5.50 0.29 6.24
C SER A 60 -5.35 1.78 5.96
N SER A 61 -4.12 2.22 5.70
CA SER A 61 -3.87 3.56 5.14
C SER A 61 -4.75 3.84 3.91
N PRO A 62 -5.34 5.04 3.78
CA PRO A 62 -6.25 5.39 2.69
C PRO A 62 -5.63 5.19 1.31
N TYR A 63 -6.45 4.76 0.35
CA TYR A 63 -6.14 4.73 -1.07
C TYR A 63 -7.38 5.12 -1.90
N ASN A 64 -7.20 5.42 -3.18
CA ASN A 64 -8.28 5.89 -4.04
C ASN A 64 -8.99 4.73 -4.74
N TYR A 65 -8.30 4.07 -5.68
CA TYR A 65 -8.88 3.01 -6.50
C TYR A 65 -8.05 1.72 -6.40
N VAL A 66 -6.76 1.81 -6.68
CA VAL A 66 -5.83 0.69 -6.57
C VAL A 66 -5.35 0.58 -5.12
N GLN A 67 -5.31 -0.65 -4.62
CA GLN A 67 -4.75 -0.97 -3.31
C GLN A 67 -3.31 -0.45 -3.16
N ASN A 68 -2.96 -0.03 -1.94
CA ASN A 68 -1.59 0.27 -1.55
C ASN A 68 -0.98 -0.92 -0.76
N ALA A 69 0.31 -0.86 -0.44
CA ALA A 69 0.98 -1.95 0.26
C ALA A 69 0.41 -2.18 1.68
N ALA A 70 0.04 -1.11 2.39
CA ALA A 70 -0.62 -1.19 3.70
C ALA A 70 -1.97 -1.93 3.64
N SER A 71 -2.77 -1.73 2.60
CA SER A 71 -4.02 -2.47 2.42
C SER A 71 -3.81 -3.96 2.18
N LEU A 72 -2.77 -4.33 1.41
CA LEU A 72 -2.39 -5.72 1.23
C LEU A 72 -1.90 -6.35 2.54
N LEU A 73 -1.09 -5.62 3.31
CA LEU A 73 -0.66 -6.03 4.65
C LEU A 73 -1.85 -6.27 5.57
N THR A 74 -2.79 -5.32 5.61
CA THR A 74 -4.00 -5.38 6.45
C THR A 74 -4.85 -6.60 6.13
N GLU A 75 -5.04 -6.91 4.84
CA GLU A 75 -5.80 -8.08 4.40
C GLU A 75 -5.23 -9.38 5.00
N TYR A 76 -3.89 -9.55 4.95
CA TYR A 76 -3.25 -10.74 5.51
C TYR A 76 -3.23 -10.74 7.04
N VAL A 77 -3.04 -9.58 7.69
CA VAL A 77 -3.09 -9.47 9.17
C VAL A 77 -4.45 -9.95 9.68
N VAL A 78 -5.53 -9.48 9.06
CA VAL A 78 -6.91 -9.86 9.42
C VAL A 78 -7.14 -11.36 9.22
N LYS A 79 -6.66 -11.94 8.10
CA LYS A 79 -6.75 -13.40 7.87
C LYS A 79 -6.09 -14.19 8.99
N PHE A 80 -4.87 -13.82 9.38
CA PHE A 80 -4.13 -14.54 10.43
C PHE A 80 -4.74 -14.36 11.81
N LEU A 81 -5.19 -13.15 12.16
CA LEU A 81 -5.85 -12.92 13.44
C LEU A 81 -7.21 -13.62 13.53
N ASN A 82 -8.01 -13.63 12.47
CA ASN A 82 -9.26 -14.40 12.43
C ASN A 82 -9.01 -15.90 12.56
N SER A 83 -7.91 -16.42 11.99
CA SER A 83 -7.50 -17.81 12.22
C SER A 83 -7.17 -18.10 13.68
N LYS A 84 -6.60 -17.13 14.42
CA LYS A 84 -6.35 -17.27 15.86
C LYS A 84 -7.64 -17.13 16.69
N LEU A 85 -8.61 -16.34 16.24
CA LEU A 85 -9.89 -16.14 16.94
C LEU A 85 -10.86 -17.31 16.79
N TYR A 86 -10.78 -18.08 15.70
CA TYR A 86 -11.75 -19.12 15.31
C TYR A 86 -12.25 -20.04 16.44
N ASN A 87 -11.38 -20.43 17.38
CA ASN A 87 -11.73 -21.34 18.48
C ASN A 87 -11.87 -20.68 19.86
N VAL A 88 -11.72 -19.35 19.95
CA VAL A 88 -11.66 -18.64 21.25
C VAL A 88 -12.61 -17.45 21.34
N SER A 89 -13.27 -17.06 20.25
CA SER A 89 -14.29 -16.01 20.23
C SER A 89 -15.23 -16.17 19.03
N GLU A 90 -16.48 -15.74 19.19
CA GLU A 90 -17.40 -15.54 18.07
C GLU A 90 -17.13 -14.21 17.33
N ASN A 91 -16.27 -13.35 17.88
CA ASN A 91 -15.87 -12.12 17.22
C ASN A 91 -15.06 -12.43 15.96
N ILE A 92 -15.39 -11.71 14.90
CA ILE A 92 -14.60 -11.61 13.68
C ILE A 92 -13.99 -10.22 13.61
N ILE A 93 -12.77 -10.14 13.12
CA ILE A 93 -12.16 -8.86 12.76
C ILE A 93 -12.75 -8.43 11.43
N GLU A 94 -13.37 -7.26 11.46
CA GLU A 94 -13.95 -6.60 10.29
C GLU A 94 -12.93 -5.63 9.68
N THR A 95 -13.13 -5.26 8.42
CA THR A 95 -12.35 -4.21 7.76
C THR A 95 -13.26 -3.11 7.22
N THR A 96 -12.72 -1.90 7.15
CA THR A 96 -13.34 -0.80 6.41
C THR A 96 -12.26 0.07 5.80
N LEU A 97 -12.68 1.00 4.95
CA LEU A 97 -11.81 1.96 4.29
C LEU A 97 -12.09 3.37 4.83
N ILE A 98 -11.02 4.15 4.99
CA ILE A 98 -11.12 5.61 4.98
C ILE A 98 -10.99 6.06 3.53
N HIS A 99 -12.06 6.59 2.97
CA HIS A 99 -12.02 7.21 1.65
C HIS A 99 -11.29 8.54 1.75
N ARG A 100 -10.36 8.76 0.83
CA ARG A 100 -9.61 10.02 0.71
C ARG A 100 -10.08 10.73 -0.54
N LYS A 101 -10.51 11.99 -0.40
CA LYS A 101 -10.69 12.87 -1.56
C LYS A 101 -9.40 13.65 -1.78
N VAL A 102 -8.60 13.19 -2.71
CA VAL A 102 -7.39 13.92 -3.14
C VAL A 102 -7.84 15.09 -4.00
N SER A 103 -7.68 16.32 -3.50
CA SER A 103 -8.11 17.55 -4.19
C SER A 103 -7.17 18.00 -5.31
N TYR A 104 -6.09 17.24 -5.57
CA TYR A 104 -5.00 17.63 -6.47
C TYR A 104 -4.57 16.50 -7.43
N THR A 105 -4.34 16.87 -8.69
CA THR A 105 -3.67 16.05 -9.72
C THR A 105 -2.14 16.09 -9.62
N ALA A 106 -1.60 16.60 -8.50
CA ALA A 106 -0.21 17.00 -8.37
C ALA A 106 0.77 15.85 -8.09
N ASP A 107 2.01 16.01 -8.57
CA ASP A 107 3.07 15.01 -8.50
C ASP A 107 3.67 14.84 -7.09
N TYR A 108 3.03 13.97 -6.30
CA TYR A 108 3.45 13.59 -4.94
C TYR A 108 4.92 13.11 -4.82
N GLY A 109 5.50 12.57 -5.91
CA GLY A 109 6.82 11.95 -5.89
C GLY A 109 7.97 12.96 -5.79
N ASN A 110 7.77 14.17 -6.32
CA ASN A 110 8.81 15.20 -6.43
C ASN A 110 8.70 16.30 -5.35
N MET A 111 7.77 16.17 -4.41
CA MET A 111 7.53 17.16 -3.37
C MET A 111 8.46 16.95 -2.17
N ASN A 112 8.97 18.06 -1.61
CA ASN A 112 9.70 18.04 -0.34
C ASN A 112 8.75 17.75 0.85
N LYS A 113 9.33 17.47 2.02
CA LYS A 113 8.61 17.11 3.24
C LYS A 113 7.50 18.11 3.62
N LYS A 114 7.81 19.41 3.59
CA LYS A 114 6.86 20.49 3.92
C LYS A 114 5.69 20.53 2.94
N MET A 115 5.95 20.41 1.64
CA MET A 115 4.90 20.36 0.61
C MET A 115 4.02 19.12 0.73
N ARG A 116 4.59 17.98 1.16
CA ARG A 116 3.80 16.76 1.44
C ARG A 116 2.91 16.95 2.65
N GLU A 117 3.40 17.58 3.71
CA GLU A 117 2.62 17.87 4.92
C GLU A 117 1.44 18.81 4.62
N GLU A 118 1.68 19.93 3.92
CA GLU A 118 0.63 20.89 3.52
C GLU A 118 -0.46 20.28 2.63
N LEU A 119 -0.14 19.24 1.86
CA LEU A 119 -1.11 18.53 1.04
C LEU A 119 -1.91 17.51 1.86
N ILE A 120 -1.25 16.74 2.73
CA ILE A 120 -1.91 15.79 3.63
C ILE A 120 -2.94 16.51 4.52
N GLU A 121 -2.63 17.72 4.97
CA GLU A 121 -3.57 18.57 5.73
C GLU A 121 -4.84 18.92 4.93
N LYS A 122 -4.77 18.98 3.61
CA LYS A 122 -5.89 19.33 2.71
C LYS A 122 -6.70 18.15 2.21
N ASP A 123 -6.35 16.93 2.61
CA ASP A 123 -7.14 15.75 2.25
C ASP A 123 -8.43 15.70 3.06
N ASP A 124 -9.57 15.48 2.41
CA ASP A 124 -10.79 15.14 3.13
C ASP A 124 -10.85 13.62 3.31
N PHE A 125 -11.08 13.19 4.56
CA PHE A 125 -11.27 11.78 4.92
C PHE A 125 -12.74 11.51 5.21
N PHE A 126 -13.22 10.35 4.77
CA PHE A 126 -14.60 9.92 4.99
C PHE A 126 -14.60 8.46 5.47
N ILE A 127 -15.36 8.19 6.52
CA ILE A 127 -15.58 6.84 7.05
C ILE A 127 -17.05 6.67 7.43
N ASN A 128 -17.57 5.45 7.30
CA ASN A 128 -18.91 5.13 7.79
C ASN A 128 -18.93 5.11 9.33
N LYS A 129 -19.39 6.21 9.94
CA LYS A 129 -19.44 6.40 11.39
C LYS A 129 -20.32 5.37 12.10
N ASP A 130 -21.47 5.03 11.50
CA ASP A 130 -22.39 4.05 12.07
C ASP A 130 -21.77 2.66 12.10
N PHE A 131 -21.02 2.31 11.05
CA PHE A 131 -20.34 1.02 10.98
C PHE A 131 -19.26 0.86 12.07
N ILE A 132 -18.51 1.91 12.39
CA ILE A 132 -17.43 1.85 13.38
C ILE A 132 -17.91 2.10 14.81
N LYS A 133 -19.18 2.47 15.02
CA LYS A 133 -19.72 2.82 16.33
C LYS A 133 -19.51 1.69 17.35
N ASN A 134 -18.99 2.04 18.53
CA ASN A 134 -18.70 1.11 19.63
C ASN A 134 -17.70 -0.01 19.30
N LYS A 135 -16.95 0.10 18.20
CA LYS A 135 -15.88 -0.84 17.83
C LYS A 135 -14.51 -0.30 18.21
N ILE A 136 -13.55 -1.19 18.40
CA ILE A 136 -12.14 -0.82 18.61
C ILE A 136 -11.45 -0.73 17.25
N LEU A 137 -10.70 0.34 17.02
CA LEU A 137 -10.07 0.60 15.72
C LEU A 137 -8.59 0.24 15.77
N PHE A 138 -8.13 -0.47 14.76
CA PHE A 138 -6.71 -0.74 14.52
C PHE A 138 -6.34 -0.13 13.17
N PHE A 139 -5.57 0.95 13.19
CA PHE A 139 -5.00 1.57 12.00
C PHE A 139 -3.71 0.85 11.64
N VAL A 140 -3.68 0.23 10.47
CA VAL A 140 -2.55 -0.58 10.00
C VAL A 140 -1.82 0.16 8.89
N ASP A 141 -0.51 0.34 9.07
CA ASP A 141 0.35 0.93 8.05
C ASP A 141 1.66 0.13 7.90
N ASP A 142 2.36 0.32 6.79
CA ASP A 142 3.56 -0.46 6.51
C ASP A 142 4.82 0.07 7.19
N ILE A 143 4.98 1.39 7.34
CA ILE A 143 6.11 1.98 8.05
C ILE A 143 5.74 3.31 8.70
N PHE A 144 6.18 3.49 9.94
CA PHE A 144 6.19 4.78 10.60
C PHE A 144 7.50 5.51 10.30
N VAL A 145 7.42 6.74 9.76
CA VAL A 145 8.60 7.58 9.48
C VAL A 145 8.59 8.83 10.35
N THR A 146 7.68 9.77 10.09
CA THR A 146 7.58 11.04 10.82
C THR A 146 6.32 11.14 11.70
N GLY A 147 5.43 10.15 11.60
CA GLY A 147 4.10 10.17 12.20
C GLY A 147 3.11 11.14 11.56
N ALA A 148 3.42 11.76 10.41
CA ALA A 148 2.50 12.70 9.75
C ALA A 148 1.14 12.05 9.40
N HIS A 149 1.16 10.82 8.89
CA HIS A 149 -0.06 10.08 8.58
C HIS A 149 -0.88 9.78 9.83
N GLU A 150 -0.23 9.38 10.92
CA GLU A 150 -0.88 9.16 12.22
C GLU A 150 -1.54 10.43 12.75
N ARG A 151 -0.81 11.55 12.78
CA ARG A 151 -1.35 12.84 13.23
C ARG A 151 -2.56 13.28 12.41
N ARG A 152 -2.54 13.04 11.09
CA ARG A 152 -3.68 13.36 10.22
C ARG A 152 -4.91 12.52 10.57
N LEU A 153 -4.73 11.22 10.82
CA LEU A 153 -5.80 10.33 11.25
C LEU A 153 -6.33 10.71 12.63
N GLN A 154 -5.47 11.04 13.60
CA GLN A 154 -5.87 11.53 14.91
C GLN A 154 -6.71 12.81 14.81
N SER A 155 -6.22 13.80 14.06
CA SER A 155 -6.95 15.05 13.79
C SER A 155 -8.30 14.79 13.10
N PHE A 156 -8.37 13.82 12.18
CA PHE A 156 -9.63 13.40 11.57
C PHE A 156 -10.61 12.82 12.59
N LEU A 157 -10.17 11.88 13.44
CA LEU A 157 -11.02 11.30 14.49
C LEU A 157 -11.53 12.37 15.45
N GLU A 158 -10.68 13.32 15.85
CA GLU A 158 -11.05 14.45 16.70
C GLU A 158 -12.08 15.37 16.04
N THR A 159 -11.83 15.77 14.79
CA THR A 159 -12.72 16.64 14.01
C THR A 159 -14.10 16.00 13.83
N GLU A 160 -14.13 14.70 13.57
CA GLU A 160 -15.36 13.94 13.37
C GLU A 160 -16.03 13.49 14.69
N GLN A 161 -15.43 13.83 15.84
CA GLN A 161 -15.87 13.48 17.20
C GLN A 161 -15.99 11.96 17.42
N LEU A 162 -15.09 11.20 16.79
CA LEU A 162 -15.04 9.74 16.90
C LEU A 162 -14.26 9.35 18.16
N THR A 163 -14.97 8.89 19.19
CA THR A 163 -14.42 8.57 20.51
C THR A 163 -13.95 7.11 20.65
N ASN A 164 -13.82 6.40 19.53
CA ASN A 164 -13.41 5.01 19.51
C ASN A 164 -12.02 4.82 20.13
N LYS A 165 -11.88 3.77 20.96
CA LYS A 165 -10.55 3.30 21.36
C LYS A 165 -9.80 2.87 20.11
N SER A 166 -8.62 3.45 19.91
CA SER A 166 -7.85 3.33 18.67
C SER A 166 -6.40 2.94 18.94
N PHE A 167 -5.85 2.09 18.07
CA PHE A 167 -4.46 1.65 18.06
C PHE A 167 -3.86 1.89 16.69
N PHE A 168 -2.59 2.27 16.65
CA PHE A 168 -1.81 2.44 15.43
C PHE A 168 -0.74 1.34 15.39
N VAL A 169 -0.79 0.48 14.39
CA VAL A 169 0.08 -0.69 14.30
C VAL A 169 0.84 -0.66 12.99
N TYR A 170 2.15 -0.83 13.09
CA TYR A 170 3.08 -0.67 11.98
C TYR A 170 3.92 -1.92 11.84
N TYR A 171 4.21 -2.30 10.59
CA TYR A 171 5.26 -3.29 10.37
C TYR A 171 6.63 -2.70 10.70
N GLY A 172 6.99 -1.58 10.07
CA GLY A 172 8.27 -0.91 10.28
C GLY A 172 8.21 0.36 11.14
N LEU A 173 9.29 0.64 11.85
CA LEU A 173 9.64 1.96 12.38
C LEU A 173 10.95 2.40 11.71
N TYR A 174 10.93 3.51 10.99
CA TYR A 174 12.16 4.16 10.57
C TYR A 174 12.72 5.03 11.70
N ASN A 175 13.95 4.75 12.12
CA ASN A 175 14.64 5.50 13.19
C ASN A 175 16.00 6.06 12.77
N GLY A 176 16.25 6.16 11.47
CA GLY A 176 17.45 6.79 10.93
C GLY A 176 17.34 8.32 10.84
N SER A 177 18.42 8.94 10.36
CA SER A 177 18.53 10.40 10.22
C SER A 177 18.41 10.90 8.77
N ASN A 178 18.45 9.98 7.79
CA ASN A 178 18.37 10.31 6.38
C ASN A 178 16.91 10.41 5.89
N GLU A 179 16.45 11.64 5.64
CA GLU A 179 15.09 11.91 5.15
C GLU A 179 14.77 11.28 3.78
N LEU A 180 15.79 10.89 3.00
CA LEU A 180 15.61 10.19 1.71
C LEU A 180 15.56 8.67 1.86
N PHE A 181 15.85 8.14 3.06
CA PHE A 181 15.92 6.70 3.28
C PHE A 181 14.61 5.99 2.98
N GLU A 182 13.46 6.58 3.28
CA GLU A 182 12.16 5.98 2.92
C GLU A 182 12.04 5.77 1.40
N GLY A 183 12.46 6.78 0.61
CA GLY A 183 12.51 6.69 -0.85
C GLY A 183 13.44 5.57 -1.32
N LYS A 184 14.62 5.47 -0.72
CA LYS A 184 15.60 4.40 -1.00
C LYS A 184 15.04 3.03 -0.63
N LEU A 185 14.55 2.86 0.59
CA LEU A 185 13.95 1.63 1.13
C LEU A 185 12.83 1.11 0.23
N ASN A 186 12.00 2.01 -0.31
CA ASN A 186 10.93 1.65 -1.22
C ASN A 186 11.45 1.00 -2.52
N LYS A 187 12.60 1.44 -3.04
CA LYS A 187 13.09 1.11 -4.39
C LYS A 187 14.43 0.36 -4.45
N VAL A 188 15.03 0.03 -3.31
CA VAL A 188 16.34 -0.64 -3.21
C VAL A 188 16.45 -1.91 -4.04
N ILE A 189 15.33 -2.59 -4.34
CA ILE A 189 15.33 -3.76 -5.23
C ILE A 189 15.92 -3.46 -6.62
N PHE A 190 15.75 -2.22 -7.11
CA PHE A 190 16.24 -1.79 -8.43
C PHE A 190 17.72 -1.39 -8.44
N GLU A 191 18.40 -1.36 -7.29
CA GLU A 191 19.86 -1.17 -7.25
C GLU A 191 20.60 -2.39 -7.84
N ASN A 192 19.98 -3.57 -7.77
CA ASN A 192 20.59 -4.84 -8.17
C ASN A 192 19.72 -5.68 -9.11
N MET A 193 18.57 -5.17 -9.55
CA MET A 193 17.66 -5.87 -10.45
C MET A 193 17.10 -4.89 -11.47
N SER A 194 17.20 -5.22 -12.75
CA SER A 194 16.60 -4.39 -13.81
C SER A 194 15.07 -4.36 -13.68
N HIS A 195 14.43 -3.28 -14.14
CA HIS A 195 12.97 -3.22 -14.20
C HIS A 195 12.39 -4.39 -15.01
N MET A 196 13.06 -4.80 -16.10
CA MET A 196 12.65 -5.94 -16.92
C MET A 196 12.62 -7.25 -16.13
N ASP A 197 13.70 -7.58 -15.42
CA ASP A 197 13.77 -8.77 -14.60
C ASP A 197 12.76 -8.72 -13.46
N PHE A 198 12.62 -7.56 -12.82
CA PHE A 198 11.71 -7.36 -11.72
C PHE A 198 10.26 -7.59 -12.13
N TYR A 199 9.77 -6.89 -13.15
CA TYR A 199 8.36 -7.00 -13.57
C TYR A 199 8.03 -8.34 -14.20
N THR A 200 8.98 -8.94 -14.94
CA THR A 200 8.82 -10.31 -15.45
C THR A 200 8.65 -11.30 -14.29
N LYS A 201 9.54 -11.25 -13.29
CA LYS A 201 9.42 -12.10 -12.08
C LYS A 201 8.16 -11.79 -11.29
N ALA A 202 7.78 -10.52 -11.14
CA ALA A 202 6.57 -10.13 -10.43
C ALA A 202 5.32 -10.73 -11.09
N ALA A 203 5.22 -10.67 -12.42
CA ALA A 203 4.13 -11.28 -13.17
C ALA A 203 4.15 -12.81 -13.08
N MET A 204 5.31 -13.47 -13.18
CA MET A 204 5.43 -14.92 -13.04
C MET A 204 5.04 -15.41 -11.63
N ASN A 205 5.34 -14.62 -10.60
CA ASN A 205 5.05 -14.94 -9.20
C ASN A 205 3.71 -14.36 -8.70
N ASN A 206 2.82 -13.95 -9.62
CA ASN A 206 1.48 -13.42 -9.32
C ASN A 206 1.49 -12.31 -8.26
N TYR A 207 2.42 -11.36 -8.36
CA TYR A 207 2.41 -10.17 -7.52
C TYR A 207 1.08 -9.43 -7.72
N LYS A 208 0.57 -8.80 -6.66
CA LYS A 208 -0.58 -7.92 -6.78
C LYS A 208 -0.16 -6.63 -7.48
N VAL A 209 -0.97 -6.16 -8.42
CA VAL A 209 -0.79 -4.84 -9.00
C VAL A 209 -1.31 -3.82 -8.00
N ILE A 210 -0.40 -3.00 -7.46
CA ILE A 210 -0.69 -1.98 -6.44
C ILE A 210 -0.23 -0.61 -6.93
N VAL A 211 -0.66 0.47 -6.26
CA VAL A 211 -0.37 1.87 -6.66
C VAL A 211 1.09 2.10 -7.05
N ARG A 212 2.04 1.56 -6.28
CA ARG A 212 3.47 1.78 -6.50
C ARG A 212 4.00 1.06 -7.74
N SER A 213 3.54 -0.16 -8.05
CA SER A 213 3.98 -0.88 -9.26
C SER A 213 3.54 -0.16 -10.53
N ILE A 214 2.32 0.38 -10.55
CA ILE A 214 1.83 1.18 -11.67
C ILE A 214 2.63 2.49 -11.80
N LYS A 215 2.78 3.24 -10.70
CA LYS A 215 3.50 4.52 -10.71
C LYS A 215 4.94 4.37 -11.17
N GLU A 216 5.61 3.30 -10.77
CA GLU A 216 7.00 3.04 -11.17
C GLU A 216 7.11 2.79 -12.67
N LEU A 217 6.24 1.93 -13.26
CA LEU A 217 6.20 1.72 -14.72
C LEU A 217 5.89 3.02 -15.48
N LEU A 218 4.89 3.77 -15.04
CA LEU A 218 4.50 5.02 -15.71
C LEU A 218 5.53 6.14 -15.54
N SER A 219 6.42 6.06 -14.56
CA SER A 219 7.48 7.05 -14.34
C SER A 219 8.80 6.72 -15.07
N MET A 220 8.87 5.60 -15.80
CA MET A 220 10.08 5.22 -16.52
C MET A 220 10.45 6.24 -17.60
N GLU A 221 11.71 6.66 -17.65
CA GLU A 221 12.19 7.59 -18.68
C GLU A 221 12.18 6.95 -20.08
N ASP A 222 12.60 5.68 -20.14
CA ASP A 222 12.63 4.88 -21.36
C ASP A 222 11.30 4.17 -21.62
N SER A 223 10.47 4.80 -22.45
CA SER A 223 9.19 4.25 -22.90
C SER A 223 9.33 3.03 -23.82
N LYS A 224 10.48 2.84 -24.49
CA LYS A 224 10.72 1.63 -25.30
C LYS A 224 10.97 0.44 -24.38
N LEU A 225 11.74 0.63 -23.31
CA LEU A 225 11.92 -0.39 -22.29
C LEU A 225 10.58 -0.75 -21.65
N LEU A 226 9.75 0.23 -21.29
CA LEU A 226 8.39 -0.02 -20.81
C LEU A 226 7.58 -0.88 -21.80
N GLN A 227 7.59 -0.53 -23.08
CA GLN A 227 6.89 -1.30 -24.12
C GLN A 227 7.41 -2.75 -24.16
N LEU A 228 8.73 -2.96 -24.09
CA LEU A 228 9.32 -4.30 -24.08
C LEU A 228 8.88 -5.11 -22.86
N ILE A 229 8.89 -4.51 -21.67
CA ILE A 229 8.44 -5.16 -20.42
C ILE A 229 7.00 -5.63 -20.56
N LEU A 230 6.10 -4.72 -20.94
CA LEU A 230 4.68 -5.00 -21.02
C LEU A 230 4.37 -6.02 -22.12
N SER A 231 4.98 -5.89 -23.30
CA SER A 231 4.82 -6.85 -24.40
C SER A 231 5.34 -8.25 -24.02
N ASN A 232 6.46 -8.34 -23.29
CA ASN A 232 6.96 -9.62 -22.78
C ASN A 232 5.96 -10.26 -21.83
N ILE A 233 5.43 -9.52 -20.86
CA ILE A 233 4.46 -10.04 -19.90
C ILE A 233 3.15 -10.45 -20.58
N MET A 234 2.71 -9.74 -21.62
CA MET A 234 1.52 -10.10 -22.41
C MET A 234 1.61 -11.51 -23.02
N THR A 235 2.81 -12.05 -23.25
CA THR A 235 2.97 -13.40 -23.80
C THR A 235 2.62 -14.52 -22.82
N PHE A 236 2.70 -14.28 -21.52
CA PHE A 236 2.52 -15.33 -20.50
C PHE A 236 1.58 -14.96 -19.33
N ASN A 237 1.29 -13.67 -19.11
CA ASN A 237 0.39 -13.21 -18.05
C ASN A 237 -0.33 -11.90 -18.45
N LYS A 238 -1.24 -11.99 -19.43
CA LYS A 238 -2.10 -10.87 -19.84
C LYS A 238 -2.85 -10.23 -18.67
N PRO A 239 -3.49 -10.97 -17.74
CA PRO A 239 -4.23 -10.35 -16.63
C PRO A 239 -3.41 -9.37 -15.80
N TYR A 240 -2.10 -9.63 -15.61
CA TYR A 240 -1.21 -8.69 -14.92
C TYR A 240 -1.12 -7.34 -15.63
N VAL A 241 -0.99 -7.34 -16.95
CA VAL A 241 -0.93 -6.10 -17.76
C VAL A 241 -2.28 -5.39 -17.80
N TYR A 242 -3.38 -6.12 -17.95
CA TYR A 242 -4.73 -5.55 -17.84
C TYR A 242 -4.97 -4.89 -16.49
N ASN A 243 -4.53 -5.50 -15.39
CA ASN A 243 -4.63 -4.91 -14.06
C ASN A 243 -3.81 -3.63 -13.92
N ILE A 244 -2.63 -3.53 -14.57
CA ILE A 244 -1.86 -2.29 -14.62
C ILE A 244 -2.64 -1.21 -15.39
N TYR A 245 -3.21 -1.54 -16.55
CA TYR A 245 -3.97 -0.59 -17.37
C TYR A 245 -5.24 -0.08 -16.68
N TYR A 246 -6.11 -0.98 -16.23
CA TYR A 246 -7.35 -0.60 -15.56
C TYR A 246 -7.08 0.05 -14.20
N GLY A 247 -6.01 -0.36 -13.50
CA GLY A 247 -5.56 0.33 -12.30
C GLY A 247 -5.12 1.78 -12.59
N ALA A 248 -4.35 2.00 -13.66
CA ALA A 248 -3.92 3.34 -14.06
C ALA A 248 -5.10 4.22 -14.51
N LEU A 249 -6.11 3.64 -15.16
CA LEU A 249 -7.36 4.31 -15.51
C LEU A 249 -8.13 4.75 -14.26
N GLY A 250 -8.36 3.84 -13.32
CA GLY A 250 -9.09 4.13 -12.09
C GLY A 250 -8.39 5.15 -11.19
N GLU A 251 -7.06 5.15 -11.17
CA GLU A 251 -6.24 6.20 -10.53
C GLU A 251 -6.15 7.50 -11.33
N LYS A 252 -6.81 7.59 -12.49
CA LYS A 252 -6.84 8.79 -13.34
C LYS A 252 -5.45 9.25 -13.80
N TYR A 253 -4.49 8.33 -13.93
CA TYR A 253 -3.11 8.68 -14.31
C TYR A 253 -2.98 9.23 -15.73
N HIS A 254 -3.97 8.97 -16.59
CA HIS A 254 -4.06 9.57 -17.93
C HIS A 254 -4.34 11.08 -17.92
N PHE A 255 -4.75 11.66 -16.78
CA PHE A 255 -4.88 13.11 -16.62
C PHE A 255 -3.64 13.78 -16.01
N ILE A 256 -2.60 13.00 -15.67
CA ILE A 256 -1.37 13.52 -15.07
C ILE A 256 -0.31 13.67 -16.17
N PRO A 257 0.13 14.89 -16.51
CA PRO A 257 1.00 15.15 -17.67
C PRO A 257 2.25 14.29 -17.75
N LYS A 258 2.93 14.07 -16.61
CA LYS A 258 4.16 13.26 -16.55
C LYS A 258 3.95 11.79 -16.95
N TYR A 259 2.72 11.28 -16.86
CA TYR A 259 2.38 9.90 -17.19
C TYR A 259 1.84 9.74 -18.62
N HIS A 260 1.48 10.81 -19.31
CA HIS A 260 0.81 10.73 -20.63
C HIS A 260 1.56 9.85 -21.63
N LYS A 261 2.88 10.03 -21.76
CA LYS A 261 3.72 9.28 -22.70
C LYS A 261 3.66 7.78 -22.45
N ASN A 262 3.89 7.36 -21.20
CA ASN A 262 3.93 5.95 -20.82
C ASN A 262 2.53 5.33 -20.72
N PHE A 263 1.52 6.13 -20.36
CA PHE A 263 0.13 5.70 -20.40
C PHE A 263 -0.30 5.38 -21.83
N ALA A 264 0.10 6.20 -22.82
CA ALA A 264 -0.17 5.95 -24.23
C ALA A 264 0.45 4.64 -24.73
N VAL A 265 1.68 4.31 -24.28
CA VAL A 265 2.31 3.00 -24.58
C VAL A 265 1.47 1.85 -24.02
N LEU A 266 1.08 1.93 -22.75
CA LEU A 266 0.27 0.91 -22.10
C LEU A 266 -1.09 0.74 -22.80
N ALA A 267 -1.78 1.83 -23.12
CA ALA A 267 -3.05 1.82 -23.85
C ALA A 267 -2.90 1.24 -25.26
N ASN A 268 -1.80 1.53 -25.97
CA ASN A 268 -1.53 0.93 -27.28
C ASN A 268 -1.39 -0.58 -27.20
N ILE A 269 -0.69 -1.11 -26.19
CA ILE A 269 -0.53 -2.55 -26.00
C ILE A 269 -1.89 -3.24 -25.81
N ILE A 270 -2.78 -2.63 -25.01
CA ILE A 270 -4.12 -3.17 -24.78
C ILE A 270 -4.99 -3.12 -26.04
N ARG A 271 -4.99 -2.00 -26.78
CA ARG A 271 -5.80 -1.85 -28.01
C ARG A 271 -5.43 -2.85 -29.11
N HIS A 272 -4.17 -3.27 -29.18
CA HIS A 272 -3.71 -4.23 -30.18
C HIS A 272 -3.86 -5.69 -29.71
N ASP A 273 -4.36 -5.94 -28.49
CA ASP A 273 -4.70 -7.27 -28.01
C ASP A 273 -6.15 -7.60 -28.34
N SER A 274 -6.40 -8.82 -28.83
CA SER A 274 -7.67 -9.26 -29.42
C SER A 274 -8.88 -9.28 -28.48
N LEU A 275 -8.71 -8.94 -27.20
CA LEU A 275 -9.77 -8.87 -26.19
C LEU A 275 -10.41 -7.48 -26.06
N CYS A 276 -9.85 -6.45 -26.69
CA CYS A 276 -10.55 -5.20 -26.95
C CYS A 276 -11.02 -5.20 -28.41
N PRO A 277 -12.33 -5.30 -28.70
CA PRO A 277 -12.82 -5.04 -30.05
C PRO A 277 -12.35 -3.65 -30.47
N ASN A 278 -11.81 -3.53 -31.68
CA ASN A 278 -11.56 -2.21 -32.26
C ASN A 278 -12.94 -1.54 -32.43
N ASP A 279 -13.20 -0.52 -31.62
CA ASP A 279 -14.24 0.47 -31.92
C ASP A 279 -13.82 1.33 -33.12
#